data_AF-A0A166GTY6-F1
#
_entry.id   AF-A0A166GTY6-F1
#
_cell.length_a   1.000
_cell.length_b   1.000
_cell.length_c   1.000
_cell.angle_alpha   90.00
_cell.angle_beta   90.00
_cell.angle_gamma   90.00
#
_symmetry.space_group_name_H-M   'P 1'
#
loop_
_entity.id
_entity.type
_entity.pdbx_description
1 polymer ?
#
loop_
_entity_poly.entity_id
_entity_poly.type
_entity_poly.pdbx_seq_one_letter_code
_entity_poly.pdbx_strand_id
1 'polypeptide(L)'
;MSKRLASFGGPSTPPPRSKQAQFVPSPSSPSRVTESTYHRKARSLLYEFRTAARTWDDLILHDGLRAAKTLIDTRTELDNELGTLPAGTQPRTRLVGPKLAIMDEKISELDAILAKLKKQFYKMNHVVDSLETLMFEAQKVKGWQWVQEEPLWTTWSLHHFYQHLANLTRLYSRSLFSHEHDVETLRPHSVSFEDSRNAINDWTSQPHLGETLLELEDLYGIEVDRPQPVSG
;
A
#
# COMPACT_ATOMS: atom_id res chain seq x y z
N MET A 1 54.83 40.46 -3.91
CA MET A 1 56.05 39.88 -4.50
C MET A 1 56.91 39.31 -3.38
N SER A 2 57.45 38.09 -3.57
CA SER A 2 58.73 37.54 -3.07
C SER A 2 59.18 37.79 -1.62
N LYS A 3 59.88 36.89 -0.91
CA LYS A 3 60.30 35.49 -1.06
C LYS A 3 61.02 35.18 0.28
N ARG A 4 60.98 33.92 0.66
CA ARG A 4 61.70 33.20 1.72
C ARG A 4 63.18 33.61 1.90
N LEU A 5 63.73 33.38 3.10
CA LEU A 5 64.77 32.36 3.40
C LEU A 5 65.16 32.36 4.90
N ALA A 6 65.01 31.21 5.56
CA ALA A 6 66.05 30.41 6.25
C ALA A 6 66.40 30.91 7.68
N SER A 7 66.64 30.10 8.71
CA SER A 7 67.53 28.94 8.77
C SER A 7 67.53 28.31 10.18
N PHE A 8 67.41 26.96 10.25
CA PHE A 8 68.10 25.99 11.11
C PHE A 8 68.06 26.04 12.67
N GLY A 9 67.67 24.90 13.29
CA GLY A 9 68.64 24.14 14.12
C GLY A 9 68.35 23.67 15.57
N GLY A 10 67.30 22.89 15.85
CA GLY A 10 67.22 21.80 16.89
C GLY A 10 67.29 22.13 18.40
N PRO A 11 67.15 21.13 19.33
CA PRO A 11 66.73 19.73 19.20
C PRO A 11 65.60 19.25 20.18
N SER A 12 64.97 18.13 19.79
CA SER A 12 64.49 16.99 20.61
C SER A 12 63.59 17.18 21.86
N THR A 13 62.32 16.78 21.73
CA THR A 13 61.71 15.78 22.63
C THR A 13 60.42 15.19 22.03
N PRO A 14 60.32 13.86 21.81
CA PRO A 14 59.08 13.22 21.39
C PRO A 14 58.15 12.98 22.60
N PRO A 15 56.82 13.20 22.49
CA PRO A 15 55.89 12.78 23.52
C PRO A 15 55.77 11.24 23.54
N PRO A 16 55.56 10.63 24.72
CA PRO A 16 55.53 9.18 24.88
C PRO A 16 54.36 8.56 24.11
N ARG A 17 54.68 7.54 23.31
CA ARG A 17 53.77 6.57 22.71
C ARG A 17 52.79 6.06 23.76
N SER A 18 51.54 6.51 23.71
CA SER A 18 50.43 5.79 24.32
C SER A 18 50.35 4.42 23.67
N LYS A 19 50.58 3.39 24.49
CA LYS A 19 50.47 1.98 24.13
C LYS A 19 49.18 1.77 23.34
N GLN A 20 49.30 1.26 22.12
CA GLN A 20 48.20 0.66 21.39
C GLN A 20 47.58 -0.37 22.34
N ALA A 21 46.41 -0.04 22.88
CA ALA A 21 45.53 -1.05 23.43
C ALA A 21 45.27 -2.00 22.26
N GLN A 22 45.79 -3.22 22.38
CA GLN A 22 45.41 -4.32 21.51
C GLN A 22 43.89 -4.36 21.53
N PHE A 23 43.29 -4.05 20.39
CA PHE A 23 41.86 -4.26 20.17
C PHE A 23 41.69 -5.78 20.23
N VAL A 24 41.37 -6.28 21.43
CA VAL A 24 40.87 -7.63 21.58
C VAL A 24 39.54 -7.60 20.82
N PRO A 25 39.37 -8.36 19.72
CA PRO A 25 38.06 -8.46 19.10
C PRO A 25 37.15 -9.10 20.15
N SER A 26 36.25 -8.30 20.71
CA SER A 26 35.14 -8.81 21.50
C SER A 26 34.48 -9.93 20.70
N PRO A 27 34.22 -11.11 21.29
CA PRO A 27 33.51 -12.16 20.57
C PRO A 27 32.18 -11.59 20.12
N SER A 28 31.98 -11.56 18.80
CA SER A 28 30.76 -11.10 18.15
C SER A 28 29.57 -11.76 18.84
N SER A 29 28.75 -10.98 19.52
CA SER A 29 27.48 -11.47 20.06
C SER A 29 26.69 -12.15 18.93
N PRO A 30 26.01 -13.27 19.20
CA PRO A 30 25.38 -14.03 18.14
C PRO A 30 24.21 -13.23 17.55
N SER A 31 24.06 -13.33 16.23
CA SER A 31 22.76 -13.22 15.54
C SER A 31 22.20 -11.83 15.25
N ARG A 32 22.98 -10.91 14.69
CA ARG A 32 22.39 -9.96 13.71
C ARG A 32 22.69 -10.49 12.32
N VAL A 33 21.67 -11.06 11.66
CA VAL A 33 21.72 -11.35 10.22
C VAL A 33 22.17 -10.07 9.54
N THR A 34 23.35 -10.09 8.92
CA THR A 34 23.89 -8.88 8.31
C THR A 34 23.13 -8.65 7.01
N GLU A 35 22.17 -7.73 7.05
CA GLU A 35 21.31 -7.47 5.90
C GLU A 35 22.12 -7.06 4.68
N SER A 36 21.94 -7.82 3.60
CA SER A 36 22.49 -7.44 2.30
C SER A 36 21.71 -6.26 1.71
N THR A 37 22.24 -5.69 0.63
CA THR A 37 21.52 -4.68 -0.17
C THR A 37 20.18 -5.18 -0.69
N TYR A 38 20.07 -6.48 -0.99
CA TYR A 38 18.82 -7.09 -1.48
C TYR A 38 17.74 -7.10 -0.39
N HIS A 39 18.09 -7.40 0.86
CA HIS A 39 17.17 -7.35 2.00
C HIS A 39 16.59 -5.94 2.16
N ARG A 40 17.46 -4.93 2.19
CA ARG A 40 17.01 -3.54 2.39
C ARG A 40 16.10 -3.08 1.26
N LYS A 41 16.45 -3.37 -0.01
CA LYS A 41 15.60 -3.05 -1.16
C LYS A 41 14.25 -3.78 -1.10
N ALA A 42 14.27 -5.09 -0.82
CA ALA A 42 13.04 -5.89 -0.68
C ALA A 42 12.14 -5.31 0.42
N ARG A 43 12.68 -4.99 1.60
CA ARG A 43 11.92 -4.37 2.69
C ARG A 43 11.27 -3.05 2.28
N SER A 44 12.00 -2.18 1.59
CA SER A 44 11.44 -0.91 1.10
C SER A 44 10.26 -1.15 0.16
N LEU A 45 10.40 -2.09 -0.79
CA LEU A 45 9.33 -2.46 -1.71
C LEU A 45 8.11 -3.04 -0.98
N LEU A 46 8.34 -3.94 -0.02
CA LEU A 46 7.27 -4.49 0.82
C LEU A 46 6.51 -3.36 1.55
N TYR A 47 7.20 -2.46 2.25
CA TYR A 47 6.51 -1.35 2.94
C TYR A 47 5.75 -0.43 1.99
N GLU A 48 6.26 -0.21 0.79
CA GLU A 48 5.54 0.54 -0.25
C GLU A 48 4.23 -0.17 -0.63
N PHE A 49 4.26 -1.49 -0.86
CA PHE A 49 3.06 -2.28 -1.13
C PHE A 49 2.06 -2.20 0.02
N ARG A 50 2.50 -2.41 1.27
CA ARG A 50 1.66 -2.33 2.48
C ARG A 50 1.00 -0.95 2.61
N THR A 51 1.73 0.11 2.31
CA THR A 51 1.19 1.48 2.36
C THR A 51 0.11 1.68 1.29
N ALA A 52 0.34 1.18 0.07
CA ALA A 52 -0.66 1.22 -0.99
C ALA A 52 -1.92 0.42 -0.62
N ALA A 53 -1.76 -0.76 -0.02
CA ALA A 53 -2.84 -1.63 0.46
C ALA A 53 -3.68 -0.98 1.56
N ARG A 54 -3.05 -0.38 2.57
CA ARG A 54 -3.80 0.36 3.62
C ARG A 54 -4.57 1.55 3.06
N THR A 55 -3.94 2.30 2.16
CA THR A 55 -4.62 3.43 1.49
C THR A 55 -5.80 2.95 0.64
N TRP A 56 -5.72 1.76 0.06
CA TRP A 56 -6.82 1.14 -0.68
C TRP A 56 -8.04 0.93 0.22
N ASP A 57 -7.84 0.31 1.38
CA ASP A 57 -8.91 0.03 2.32
C ASP A 57 -9.52 1.30 2.90
N ASP A 58 -8.71 2.31 3.23
CA ASP A 58 -9.19 3.61 3.69
C ASP A 58 -10.12 4.25 2.64
N LEU A 59 -9.74 4.19 1.36
CA LEU A 59 -10.55 4.75 0.27
C LEU A 59 -11.88 4.03 0.12
N ILE A 60 -11.93 2.71 0.29
CA ILE A 60 -13.17 1.93 0.13
C ILE A 60 -14.08 2.07 1.34
N LEU A 61 -13.53 1.83 2.54
CA LEU A 61 -14.29 1.69 3.78
C LEU A 61 -14.71 3.03 4.38
N HIS A 62 -13.99 4.10 4.08
CA HIS A 62 -14.28 5.43 4.61
C HIS A 62 -14.81 6.38 3.55
N ASP A 63 -14.00 6.71 2.54
CA ASP A 63 -14.37 7.74 1.56
C ASP A 63 -15.49 7.25 0.63
N GLY A 64 -15.30 6.09 -0.01
CA GLY A 64 -16.26 5.49 -0.94
C GLY A 64 -17.55 5.09 -0.30
N LEU A 65 -17.50 4.40 0.83
CA LEU A 65 -18.71 4.01 1.55
C LEU A 65 -19.52 5.22 2.01
N ARG A 66 -18.87 6.30 2.43
CA ARG A 66 -19.56 7.55 2.80
C ARG A 66 -20.26 8.16 1.59
N ALA A 67 -19.55 8.34 0.47
CA ALA A 67 -20.12 8.92 -0.74
C ALA A 67 -21.29 8.10 -1.27
N ALA A 68 -21.16 6.78 -1.34
CA ALA A 68 -22.20 5.87 -1.80
C ALA A 68 -23.45 5.90 -0.90
N LYS A 69 -23.28 5.89 0.42
CA LYS A 69 -24.40 6.01 1.37
C LYS A 69 -25.13 7.34 1.21
N THR A 70 -24.40 8.45 1.18
CA THR A 70 -25.01 9.78 0.99
C THR A 70 -25.77 9.87 -0.33
N LEU A 71 -25.27 9.27 -1.40
CA LEU A 71 -25.96 9.20 -2.69
C LEU A 71 -27.33 8.48 -2.57
N ILE A 72 -27.34 7.32 -1.90
CA ILE A 72 -28.55 6.50 -1.75
C ILE A 72 -29.55 7.12 -0.79
N ASP A 73 -29.08 7.71 0.30
CA ASP A 73 -29.92 8.43 1.24
C ASP A 73 -30.59 9.62 0.55
N THR A 74 -29.83 10.39 -0.25
CA THR A 74 -30.35 11.53 -1.02
C THR A 74 -31.42 11.10 -2.02
N ARG A 75 -31.24 9.96 -2.70
CA ARG A 75 -32.25 9.37 -3.60
C ARG A 75 -33.50 8.98 -2.84
N THR A 76 -33.33 8.26 -1.74
CA THR A 76 -34.44 7.80 -0.90
C THR A 76 -35.25 8.97 -0.35
N GLU A 77 -34.58 10.04 0.10
CA GLU A 77 -35.23 11.28 0.52
C GLU A 77 -36.01 11.93 -0.61
N LEU A 78 -35.43 12.03 -1.81
CA LEU A 78 -36.12 12.59 -2.97
C LEU A 78 -37.35 11.76 -3.34
N ASP A 79 -37.23 10.42 -3.40
CA ASP A 79 -38.35 9.54 -3.71
C ASP A 79 -39.48 9.65 -2.68
N ASN A 80 -39.13 9.75 -1.39
CA ASN A 80 -40.10 9.99 -0.32
C ASN A 80 -40.80 11.35 -0.48
N GLU A 81 -40.06 12.42 -0.73
CA GLU A 81 -40.62 13.75 -0.97
C GLU A 81 -41.55 13.77 -2.19
N LEU A 82 -41.16 13.12 -3.29
CA LEU A 82 -41.97 12.98 -4.50
C LEU A 82 -43.24 12.16 -4.23
N GLY A 83 -43.16 11.12 -3.41
CA GLY A 83 -44.31 10.30 -3.01
C GLY A 83 -45.37 11.05 -2.21
N THR A 84 -45.04 12.19 -1.59
CA THR A 84 -46.02 13.05 -0.91
C THR A 84 -46.81 13.97 -1.84
N LEU A 85 -46.39 14.10 -3.10
CA LEU A 85 -47.04 14.99 -4.06
C LEU A 85 -48.35 14.37 -4.59
N PRO A 86 -49.40 15.18 -4.81
CA PRO A 86 -50.63 14.68 -5.41
C PRO A 86 -50.37 14.12 -6.82
N ALA A 87 -51.03 13.00 -7.15
CA ALA A 87 -50.91 12.36 -8.45
C ALA A 87 -51.16 13.35 -9.61
N GLY A 88 -50.29 13.31 -10.63
CA GLY A 88 -50.37 14.20 -11.79
C GLY A 88 -49.75 15.58 -11.58
N THR A 89 -49.19 15.89 -10.40
CA THR A 89 -48.50 17.15 -10.14
C THR A 89 -47.02 17.03 -10.50
N GLN A 90 -46.48 17.99 -11.24
CA GLN A 90 -45.03 18.05 -11.46
C GLN A 90 -44.31 18.60 -10.22
N PRO A 91 -43.19 17.98 -9.80
CA PRO A 91 -42.41 18.49 -8.69
C PRO A 91 -41.75 19.83 -9.04
N ARG A 92 -41.65 20.71 -8.05
CA ARG A 92 -41.04 22.03 -8.23
C ARG A 92 -39.52 21.89 -8.33
N THR A 93 -38.88 22.69 -9.19
CA THR A 93 -37.41 22.73 -9.35
C THR A 93 -36.68 22.94 -8.02
N ARG A 94 -37.23 23.74 -7.11
CA ARG A 94 -36.65 23.99 -5.78
C ARG A 94 -36.55 22.75 -4.88
N LEU A 95 -37.36 21.72 -5.17
CA LEU A 95 -37.37 20.44 -4.44
C LEU A 95 -36.31 19.51 -5.03
N VAL A 96 -36.37 19.30 -6.35
CA VAL A 96 -35.57 18.29 -7.06
C VAL A 96 -34.14 18.78 -7.32
N GLY A 97 -33.97 20.05 -7.68
CA GLY A 97 -32.69 20.63 -8.10
C GLY A 97 -31.57 20.46 -7.07
N PRO A 98 -31.78 20.84 -5.79
CA PRO A 98 -30.75 20.66 -4.75
C PRO A 98 -30.35 19.19 -4.54
N LYS A 99 -31.32 18.26 -4.59
CA LYS A 99 -31.06 16.82 -4.42
C LYS A 99 -30.26 16.27 -5.61
N LEU A 100 -30.60 16.66 -6.84
CA LEU A 100 -29.84 16.28 -8.04
C LEU A 100 -28.39 16.80 -7.98
N ALA A 101 -28.19 18.04 -7.54
CA ALA A 101 -26.84 18.58 -7.37
C ALA A 101 -26.00 17.76 -6.39
N ILE A 102 -26.59 17.32 -5.26
CA ILE A 102 -25.91 16.44 -4.30
C ILE A 102 -25.61 15.06 -4.94
N MET A 103 -26.56 14.49 -5.68
CA MET A 103 -26.35 13.21 -6.36
C MET A 103 -25.20 13.30 -7.37
N ASP A 104 -25.16 14.34 -8.21
CA ASP A 104 -24.10 14.59 -9.18
C ASP A 104 -22.74 14.77 -8.49
N GLU A 105 -22.71 15.51 -7.37
CA GLU A 105 -21.50 15.68 -6.54
C GLU A 105 -21.00 14.33 -6.03
N LYS A 106 -21.87 13.48 -5.48
CA LYS A 106 -21.46 12.17 -4.93
C LYS A 106 -21.04 11.18 -6.01
N ILE A 107 -21.65 11.21 -7.18
CA ILE A 107 -21.17 10.44 -8.34
C ILE A 107 -19.76 10.91 -8.74
N SER A 108 -19.52 12.23 -8.77
CA SER A 108 -18.19 12.76 -9.06
C SER A 108 -17.15 12.38 -8.01
N GLU A 109 -17.52 12.35 -6.73
CA GLU A 109 -16.66 11.86 -5.65
C GLU A 109 -16.31 10.38 -5.82
N LEU A 110 -17.28 9.54 -6.18
CA LEU A 110 -17.05 8.11 -6.46
C LEU A 110 -16.09 7.91 -7.65
N ASP A 111 -16.25 8.69 -8.72
CA ASP A 111 -15.32 8.67 -9.86
C ASP A 111 -13.89 9.07 -9.43
N ALA A 112 -13.76 10.06 -8.55
CA ALA A 112 -12.47 10.46 -7.98
C ALA A 112 -11.85 9.37 -7.10
N ILE A 113 -12.66 8.62 -6.35
CA ILE A 113 -12.21 7.47 -5.56
C ILE A 113 -11.73 6.34 -6.47
N LEU A 114 -12.46 5.99 -7.53
CA LEU A 114 -12.00 5.01 -8.52
C LEU A 114 -10.66 5.41 -9.16
N ALA A 115 -10.48 6.69 -9.49
CA ALA A 115 -9.20 7.18 -9.99
C ALA A 115 -8.05 7.02 -8.97
N LYS A 116 -8.33 7.25 -7.68
CA LYS A 116 -7.35 7.02 -6.60
C LYS A 116 -7.06 5.52 -6.41
N LEU A 117 -8.06 4.64 -6.49
CA LEU A 117 -7.87 3.19 -6.44
C LEU A 117 -6.99 2.72 -7.60
N LYS A 118 -7.30 3.10 -8.85
CA LYS A 118 -6.44 2.83 -10.03
C LYS A 118 -4.98 3.23 -9.80
N LYS A 119 -4.76 4.40 -9.18
CA LYS A 119 -3.43 4.87 -8.83
C LYS A 119 -2.72 3.96 -7.81
N GLN A 120 -3.41 3.49 -6.77
CA GLN A 120 -2.81 2.56 -5.81
C GLN A 120 -2.55 1.20 -6.44
N PHE A 121 -3.45 0.69 -7.28
CA PHE A 121 -3.23 -0.54 -8.04
C PHE A 121 -1.99 -0.45 -8.92
N TYR A 122 -1.80 0.67 -9.63
CA TYR A 122 -0.60 0.89 -10.43
C TYR A 122 0.68 0.84 -9.59
N LYS A 123 0.68 1.44 -8.39
CA LYS A 123 1.83 1.34 -7.48
C LYS A 123 2.10 -0.09 -7.03
N MET A 124 1.07 -0.87 -6.70
CA MET A 124 1.21 -2.28 -6.34
C MET A 124 1.87 -3.09 -7.45
N ASN A 125 1.43 -2.90 -8.70
CA ASN A 125 2.06 -3.54 -9.86
C ASN A 125 3.52 -3.11 -10.02
N HIS A 126 3.81 -1.81 -9.92
CA HIS A 126 5.18 -1.30 -9.99
C HIS A 126 6.08 -1.90 -8.91
N VAL A 127 5.57 -2.13 -7.70
CA VAL A 127 6.30 -2.82 -6.65
C VAL A 127 6.61 -4.27 -7.03
N VAL A 128 5.64 -5.00 -7.59
CA VAL A 128 5.83 -6.39 -8.05
C VAL A 128 6.89 -6.45 -9.16
N ASP A 129 6.81 -5.57 -10.17
CA ASP A 129 7.80 -5.49 -11.25
C ASP A 129 9.20 -5.15 -10.73
N SER A 130 9.28 -4.24 -9.75
CA SER A 130 10.54 -3.87 -9.09
C SER A 130 11.12 -5.02 -8.27
N LEU A 131 10.26 -5.81 -7.63
CA LEU A 131 10.67 -6.99 -6.85
C LEU A 131 11.14 -8.12 -7.77
N GLU A 132 10.49 -8.30 -8.92
CA GLU A 132 10.94 -9.21 -9.98
C GLU A 132 12.33 -8.80 -10.52
N THR A 133 12.50 -7.51 -10.81
CA THR A 133 13.80 -6.97 -11.24
C THR A 133 14.88 -7.24 -10.18
N LEU A 134 14.57 -7.01 -8.91
CA LEU A 134 15.47 -7.30 -7.78
C LEU A 134 15.82 -8.79 -7.71
N MET A 135 14.85 -9.67 -7.96
CA MET A 135 15.02 -11.11 -7.99
C MET A 135 15.99 -11.54 -9.10
N PHE A 136 15.83 -11.00 -10.31
CA PHE A 136 16.76 -11.26 -11.42
C PHE A 136 18.18 -10.74 -11.15
N GLU A 137 18.30 -9.56 -10.53
CA GLU A 137 19.60 -9.03 -10.10
C GLU A 137 20.26 -9.93 -9.04
N ALA A 138 19.49 -10.37 -8.04
CA ALA A 138 19.97 -11.25 -6.99
C ALA A 138 20.40 -12.60 -7.55
N GLN A 139 19.63 -13.19 -8.48
CA GLN A 139 19.97 -14.44 -9.14
C GLN A 139 21.32 -14.37 -9.86
N LYS A 140 21.61 -13.26 -10.54
CA LYS A 140 22.90 -13.07 -11.25
C LYS A 140 24.10 -13.01 -10.30
N VAL A 141 23.92 -12.47 -9.11
CA VAL A 141 25.02 -12.18 -8.16
C VAL A 141 25.18 -13.27 -7.10
N LYS A 142 24.07 -13.83 -6.62
CA LYS A 142 24.02 -14.80 -5.51
C LYS A 142 23.66 -16.21 -5.97
N GLY A 143 23.17 -16.37 -7.20
CA GLY A 143 22.72 -17.64 -7.74
C GLY A 143 21.23 -17.89 -7.50
N TRP A 144 20.70 -18.85 -8.25
CA TRP A 144 19.28 -19.24 -8.20
C TRP A 144 18.85 -19.81 -6.86
N GLN A 145 19.70 -20.65 -6.25
CA GLN A 145 19.40 -21.30 -4.99
C GLN A 145 19.15 -20.29 -3.87
N TRP A 146 19.97 -19.24 -3.80
CA TRP A 146 19.81 -18.15 -2.83
C TRP A 146 18.44 -17.46 -2.96
N VAL A 147 18.01 -17.21 -4.20
CA VAL A 147 16.74 -16.51 -4.47
C VAL A 147 15.51 -17.37 -4.11
N GLN A 148 15.58 -18.68 -4.36
CA GLN A 148 14.47 -19.60 -4.22
C GLN A 148 14.34 -20.17 -2.80
N GLU A 149 15.46 -20.58 -2.20
CA GLU A 149 15.47 -21.41 -1.00
C GLU A 149 15.93 -20.66 0.24
N GLU A 150 16.82 -19.66 0.10
CA GLU A 150 17.38 -18.97 1.27
C GLU A 150 16.39 -17.94 1.81
N PRO A 151 16.00 -18.03 3.10
CA PRO A 151 15.16 -17.01 3.72
C PRO A 151 15.87 -15.66 3.76
N LEU A 152 15.13 -14.58 3.46
CA LEU A 152 15.64 -13.22 3.63
C LEU A 152 15.80 -12.88 5.13
N TRP A 153 14.80 -13.23 5.95
CA TRP A 153 14.82 -12.85 7.36
C TRP A 153 14.51 -14.01 8.28
N THR A 154 13.28 -14.55 8.18
CA THR A 154 12.85 -15.67 9.01
C THR A 154 12.59 -16.88 8.15
N THR A 155 11.51 -16.89 7.38
CA THR A 155 11.09 -18.11 6.67
C THR A 155 10.96 -17.92 5.18
N TRP A 156 10.71 -16.70 4.70
CA TRP A 156 10.43 -16.47 3.28
C TRP A 156 11.67 -16.08 2.50
N SER A 157 11.86 -16.77 1.38
CA SER A 157 12.84 -16.40 0.35
C SER A 157 12.33 -15.21 -0.48
N LEU A 158 13.26 -14.58 -1.23
CA LEU A 158 12.92 -13.48 -2.12
C LEU A 158 11.87 -13.87 -3.16
N HIS A 159 11.96 -15.10 -3.69
CA HIS A 159 10.98 -15.62 -4.63
C HIS A 159 9.58 -15.74 -4.02
N HIS A 160 9.49 -16.21 -2.77
CA HIS A 160 8.22 -16.39 -2.09
C HIS A 160 7.49 -15.05 -1.88
N PHE A 161 8.21 -13.99 -1.49
CA PHE A 161 7.66 -12.64 -1.42
C PHE A 161 7.12 -12.16 -2.76
N TYR A 162 7.87 -12.37 -3.85
CA TYR A 162 7.43 -12.00 -5.20
C TYR A 162 6.14 -12.73 -5.59
N GLN A 163 6.10 -14.05 -5.46
CA GLN A 163 4.93 -14.85 -5.81
C GLN A 163 3.70 -14.43 -5.00
N HIS A 164 3.88 -14.20 -3.70
CA HIS A 164 2.80 -13.77 -2.84
C HIS A 164 2.25 -12.40 -3.27
N LEU A 165 3.10 -11.37 -3.44
CA LEU A 165 2.64 -10.05 -3.87
C LEU A 165 2.04 -10.05 -5.28
N ALA A 166 2.57 -10.85 -6.20
CA ALA A 166 1.99 -11.03 -7.53
C ALA A 166 0.58 -11.61 -7.46
N ASN A 167 0.35 -12.61 -6.61
CA ASN A 167 -0.98 -13.18 -6.37
C ASN A 167 -1.93 -12.16 -5.74
N LEU A 168 -1.47 -11.42 -4.72
CA LEU A 168 -2.26 -10.35 -4.09
C LEU A 168 -2.69 -9.29 -5.10
N THR A 169 -1.78 -8.90 -6.00
CA THR A 169 -2.06 -7.90 -7.02
C THR A 169 -3.22 -8.34 -7.93
N ARG A 170 -3.33 -9.63 -8.23
CA ARG A 170 -4.49 -10.17 -8.98
C ARG A 170 -5.81 -10.03 -8.21
N LEU A 171 -5.79 -10.18 -6.89
CA LEU A 171 -6.97 -9.96 -6.04
C LEU A 171 -7.38 -8.50 -6.04
N TYR A 172 -6.42 -7.57 -5.92
CA TYR A 172 -6.68 -6.13 -6.03
C TYR A 172 -7.21 -5.74 -7.41
N SER A 173 -6.73 -6.37 -8.50
CA SER A 173 -7.30 -6.15 -9.83
C SER A 173 -8.77 -6.53 -9.92
N ARG A 174 -9.18 -7.62 -9.25
CA ARG A 174 -10.58 -8.06 -9.21
C ARG A 174 -11.42 -7.13 -8.35
N SER A 175 -10.93 -6.74 -7.17
CA SER A 175 -11.59 -5.75 -6.31
C SER A 175 -11.80 -4.43 -7.07
N LEU A 176 -10.81 -3.95 -7.83
CA LEU A 176 -10.96 -2.74 -8.64
C LEU A 176 -12.13 -2.85 -9.61
N PHE A 177 -12.19 -3.96 -10.36
CA PHE A 177 -13.24 -4.21 -11.33
C PHE A 177 -14.63 -4.28 -10.66
N SER A 178 -14.74 -4.91 -9.50
CA SER A 178 -15.97 -4.93 -8.71
C SER A 178 -16.42 -3.52 -8.32
N HIS A 179 -15.51 -2.69 -7.80
CA HIS A 179 -15.86 -1.31 -7.44
C HIS A 179 -16.21 -0.44 -8.65
N GLU A 180 -15.56 -0.64 -9.80
CA GLU A 180 -15.96 0.02 -11.05
C GLU A 180 -17.40 -0.36 -11.44
N HIS A 181 -17.76 -1.63 -11.31
CA HIS A 181 -19.11 -2.10 -11.57
C HIS A 181 -20.14 -1.53 -10.60
N ASP A 182 -19.82 -1.47 -9.29
CA ASP A 182 -20.70 -0.90 -8.27
C ASP A 182 -20.96 0.58 -8.53
N VAL A 183 -19.93 1.38 -8.85
CA VAL A 183 -20.11 2.80 -9.20
C VAL A 183 -20.97 2.95 -10.44
N GLU A 184 -20.75 2.13 -11.47
CA GLU A 184 -21.55 2.20 -12.69
C GLU A 184 -23.02 1.84 -12.44
N THR A 185 -23.28 0.86 -11.57
CA THR A 185 -24.63 0.51 -11.10
C THR A 185 -25.27 1.68 -10.35
N LEU A 186 -24.50 2.40 -9.52
CA LEU A 186 -24.98 3.55 -8.78
C LEU A 186 -25.09 4.83 -9.61
N ARG A 187 -24.56 4.90 -10.83
CA ARG A 187 -24.51 6.13 -11.64
C ARG A 187 -25.91 6.65 -12.04
N PRO A 188 -26.85 5.83 -12.55
CA PRO A 188 -28.15 6.33 -12.98
C PRO A 188 -28.97 6.90 -11.82
N HIS A 189 -29.57 8.08 -12.00
CA HIS A 189 -30.46 8.66 -10.98
C HIS A 189 -31.76 7.88 -10.76
N SER A 190 -32.11 7.00 -11.70
CA SER A 190 -33.31 6.15 -11.66
C SER A 190 -33.03 4.72 -11.17
N VAL A 191 -31.84 4.45 -10.64
CA VAL A 191 -31.52 3.12 -10.09
C VAL A 191 -32.46 2.78 -8.95
N SER A 192 -32.86 1.51 -8.83
CA SER A 192 -33.74 1.09 -7.74
C SER A 192 -33.03 1.12 -6.39
N PHE A 193 -33.80 1.23 -5.31
CA PHE A 193 -33.26 1.10 -3.95
C PHE A 193 -32.62 -0.28 -3.72
N GLU A 194 -33.17 -1.34 -4.31
CA GLU A 194 -32.66 -2.70 -4.14
C GLU A 194 -31.32 -2.89 -4.85
N ASP A 195 -31.19 -2.41 -6.09
CA ASP A 195 -29.90 -2.43 -6.81
C ASP A 195 -28.85 -1.58 -6.09
N SER A 196 -29.26 -0.42 -5.58
CA SER A 196 -28.41 0.46 -4.78
C SER A 196 -27.91 -0.21 -3.50
N ARG A 197 -28.80 -0.92 -2.80
CA ARG A 197 -28.47 -1.66 -1.58
C ARG A 197 -27.54 -2.83 -1.87
N ASN A 198 -27.78 -3.56 -2.96
CA ASN A 198 -26.93 -4.67 -3.38
C ASN A 198 -25.52 -4.16 -3.72
N ALA A 199 -25.40 -3.07 -4.49
CA ALA A 199 -24.12 -2.45 -4.79
C ALA A 199 -23.34 -2.03 -3.52
N ILE A 200 -24.01 -1.46 -2.50
CA ILE A 200 -23.34 -1.16 -1.22
C ILE A 200 -22.90 -2.43 -0.47
N ASN A 201 -23.72 -3.48 -0.47
CA ASN A 201 -23.37 -4.73 0.21
C ASN A 201 -22.16 -5.38 -0.47
N ASP A 202 -22.14 -5.41 -1.80
CA ASP A 202 -21.02 -5.92 -2.59
C ASP A 202 -19.76 -5.08 -2.34
N TRP A 203 -19.88 -3.75 -2.37
CA TRP A 203 -18.81 -2.81 -2.04
C TRP A 203 -18.17 -3.07 -0.67
N THR A 204 -19.00 -3.27 0.36
CA THR A 204 -18.51 -3.45 1.74
C THR A 204 -17.98 -4.84 2.02
N SER A 205 -18.52 -5.87 1.34
CA SER A 205 -18.11 -7.26 1.55
C SER A 205 -16.70 -7.56 1.04
N GLN A 206 -16.19 -6.76 0.08
CA GLN A 206 -14.88 -6.94 -0.54
C GLN A 206 -14.53 -8.42 -0.80
N PRO A 207 -15.33 -9.15 -1.60
CA PRO A 207 -15.34 -10.61 -1.63
C PRO A 207 -14.01 -11.23 -2.12
N HIS A 208 -13.18 -10.44 -2.77
CA HIS A 208 -11.88 -10.86 -3.29
C HIS A 208 -10.71 -10.57 -2.34
N LEU A 209 -10.88 -9.66 -1.38
CA LEU A 209 -9.82 -9.20 -0.48
C LEU A 209 -10.01 -9.64 0.97
N GLY A 210 -11.20 -10.13 1.37
CA GLY A 210 -11.43 -10.90 2.60
C GLY A 210 -10.53 -10.56 3.80
N GLU A 211 -9.80 -11.56 4.31
CA GLU A 211 -8.81 -11.42 5.40
C GLU A 211 -7.40 -11.06 4.88
N THR A 212 -7.25 -10.76 3.59
CA THR A 212 -5.96 -10.61 2.93
C THR A 212 -5.12 -9.46 3.49
N LEU A 213 -5.72 -8.35 3.93
CA LEU A 213 -4.96 -7.31 4.61
C LEU A 213 -4.44 -7.80 5.96
N LEU A 214 -5.24 -8.55 6.73
CA LEU A 214 -4.81 -9.11 8.01
C LEU A 214 -3.67 -10.11 7.82
N GLU A 215 -3.78 -10.99 6.82
CA GLU A 215 -2.70 -11.92 6.44
C GLU A 215 -1.42 -11.17 6.06
N LEU A 216 -1.55 -10.06 5.31
CA LEU A 216 -0.42 -9.20 4.95
C LEU A 216 0.20 -8.55 6.19
N GLU A 217 -0.62 -8.06 7.12
CA GLU A 217 -0.15 -7.43 8.36
C GLU A 217 0.59 -8.43 9.26
N ASP A 218 0.07 -9.64 9.39
CA ASP A 218 0.71 -10.74 10.13
C ASP A 218 2.03 -11.16 9.49
N LEU A 219 2.04 -11.32 8.15
CA LEU A 219 3.25 -11.62 7.39
C LEU A 219 4.34 -10.57 7.66
N TYR A 220 3.99 -9.29 7.64
CA TYR A 220 4.98 -8.21 7.86
C TYR A 220 5.45 -8.17 9.31
N GLY A 221 4.55 -8.44 10.27
CA GLY A 221 4.90 -8.55 11.68
C GLY A 221 5.95 -9.62 11.94
N ILE A 222 5.79 -10.79 11.31
CA ILE A 222 6.66 -11.95 11.47
C ILE A 222 7.96 -11.80 10.66
N GLU A 223 7.84 -11.55 9.36
CA GLU A 223 8.98 -11.64 8.44
C GLU A 223 9.80 -10.35 8.34
N VAL A 224 9.19 -9.18 8.57
CA VAL A 224 9.81 -7.89 8.22
C VAL A 224 10.13 -7.05 9.45
N ASP A 225 9.18 -6.93 10.39
CA ASP A 225 9.26 -6.00 11.52
C ASP A 225 9.95 -6.60 12.76
N ARG A 226 9.86 -7.92 12.98
CA ARG A 226 10.53 -8.63 14.09
C ARG A 226 11.15 -9.95 13.64
N PRO A 227 12.26 -9.92 12.88
CA PRO A 227 12.94 -11.14 12.51
C PRO A 227 13.57 -11.78 13.76
N GLN A 228 12.88 -12.74 14.37
CA GLN A 228 13.44 -13.59 15.42
C GLN A 228 14.34 -14.63 14.76
N PRO A 229 15.59 -14.80 15.18
CA PRO A 229 16.41 -15.89 14.65
C PRO A 229 15.74 -17.22 15.01
N VAL A 230 15.44 -18.03 13.99
CA VAL A 230 15.01 -19.42 14.18
C VAL A 230 16.14 -20.13 14.91
N SER A 231 15.93 -20.45 16.19
CA SER A 231 16.87 -21.27 16.95
C SER A 231 16.71 -22.69 16.41
N GLY A 232 17.76 -23.19 15.75
CA GLY A 232 17.82 -24.55 15.20
C GLY A 232 17.80 -25.64 16.26
#